data_AF-A0A9E0U9B7-F1
#
_entry.id   AF-A0A9E0U9B7-F1
#
_cell.length_a   1.000
_cell.length_b   1.000
_cell.length_c   1.000
_cell.angle_alpha   90.00
_cell.angle_beta   90.00
_cell.angle_gamma   90.00
#
_symmetry.space_group_name_H-M   'P 1'
#
loop_
_entity.id
_entity.type
_entity.pdbx_description
1 polymer ?
#
loop_
_entity_poly.entity_id
_entity_poly.type
_entity_poly.pdbx_seq_one_letter_code
_entity_poly.pdbx_strand_id
1 'polypeptide(L)' 'MIHWNSFADFLAMGGYGFYVWGSFGVTALIMVVEPMLVARNRKVCILRLKRQLGIAGRHLAD' A
#
# COMPACT_ATOMS: atom_id res chain seq x y z
N MET A 1 -41.73 0.74 -10.77
CA MET A 1 -40.68 0.14 -9.92
C MET A 1 -39.35 0.47 -10.56
N ILE A 2 -38.42 1.10 -9.84
CA ILE A 2 -37.10 1.43 -10.38
C ILE A 2 -36.24 0.20 -10.14
N HIS A 3 -36.04 -0.59 -11.19
CA HIS A 3 -35.17 -1.77 -11.13
C HIS A 3 -33.73 -1.27 -11.24
N TRP A 4 -32.95 -1.44 -10.18
CA TRP A 4 -31.50 -1.24 -10.17
C TRP A 4 -30.86 -2.24 -11.13
N ASN A 5 -30.63 -1.85 -12.38
CA ASN A 5 -30.26 -2.77 -13.45
C ASN A 5 -28.75 -2.76 -13.76
N SER A 6 -27.95 -1.88 -13.15
CA SER A 6 -26.51 -1.84 -13.44
C SER A 6 -25.65 -1.17 -12.37
N PHE A 7 -24.43 -1.70 -12.20
CA PHE A 7 -23.32 -1.10 -11.44
C PHE A 7 -23.00 0.33 -11.94
N ALA A 8 -23.29 0.61 -13.21
CA ALA A 8 -23.18 1.92 -13.84
C ALA A 8 -24.10 2.98 -13.20
N ASP A 9 -25.32 2.63 -12.77
CA ASP A 9 -26.23 3.57 -12.09
C ASP A 9 -25.75 3.91 -10.67
N PHE A 10 -25.06 2.98 -10.00
CA PHE A 10 -24.42 3.21 -8.70
C PHE A 10 -23.20 4.14 -8.81
N LEU A 11 -22.46 4.05 -9.92
CA LEU A 11 -21.32 4.91 -10.21
C LEU A 11 -21.79 6.30 -10.70
N ALA A 12 -22.88 6.34 -11.46
CA ALA A 12 -23.46 7.52 -12.10
C ALA A 12 -24.65 8.11 -11.33
N MET A 13 -24.82 7.78 -10.05
CA MET A 13 -25.88 8.27 -9.16
C MET A 13 -25.82 9.81 -9.04
N GLY A 14 -26.38 10.52 -10.03
CA GLY A 14 -26.71 11.95 -10.00
C GLY A 14 -25.60 12.91 -9.54
N GLY A 15 -24.32 12.58 -9.70
CA GLY A 15 -23.18 13.43 -9.29
C GLY A 15 -22.53 13.10 -7.94
N TYR A 16 -23.09 12.20 -7.13
CA TYR A 16 -22.53 11.84 -5.81
C TYR A 16 -21.58 10.63 -5.81
N GLY A 17 -21.65 9.77 -6.85
CA GLY A 17 -20.77 8.60 -6.96
C GLY A 17 -19.28 8.94 -6.93
N PHE A 18 -18.89 10.03 -7.58
CA PHE A 18 -17.50 10.52 -7.58
C PHE A 18 -16.96 10.85 -6.18
N TYR A 19 -17.79 11.38 -5.27
CA TYR A 19 -17.36 11.71 -3.90
C TYR A 19 -17.15 10.47 -3.04
N VAL A 20 -18.04 9.48 -3.16
CA VAL A 20 -17.94 8.22 -2.41
C VAL A 20 -16.71 7.46 -2.88
N TRP A 21 -16.63 7.19 -4.18
CA TRP A 21 -15.51 6.44 -4.75
C TRP A 21 -14.19 7.20 -4.66
N GLY A 22 -14.20 8.53 -4.76
CA GLY A 22 -13.03 9.36 -4.51
C GLY A 22 -12.51 9.23 -3.07
N SER A 23 -13.39 9.33 -2.08
CA SER A 23 -13.01 9.16 -0.66
C SER A 23 -12.46 7.77 -0.37
N PHE A 24 -13.15 6.72 -0.85
CA PHE A 24 -12.68 5.34 -0.71
C PHE A 24 -11.36 5.10 -1.45
N GLY A 25 -11.18 5.68 -2.63
CA GLY A 25 -9.94 5.64 -3.40
C GLY A 25 -8.79 6.33 -2.68
N VAL A 26 -9.01 7.51 -2.09
CA VAL A 26 -8.01 8.22 -1.29
C VAL A 26 -7.66 7.45 -0.03
N THR A 27 -8.63 6.88 0.68
CA THR A 27 -8.37 6.04 1.85
C THR A 27 -7.55 4.81 1.48
N ALA A 28 -7.93 4.09 0.42
CA ALA A 28 -7.18 2.93 -0.07
C ALA A 28 -5.76 3.32 -0.51
N LEU A 29 -5.61 4.47 -1.18
CA LEU A 29 -4.32 4.99 -1.60
C LEU A 29 -3.41 5.22 -0.39
N ILE A 30 -3.89 5.92 0.65
CA ILE A 30 -3.12 6.17 1.88
C ILE A 30 -2.76 4.85 2.57
N MET A 31 -3.71 3.92 2.67
CA MET A 31 -3.51 2.62 3.28
C MET A 31 -2.46 1.76 2.55
N VAL A 32 -2.23 1.99 1.25
CA VAL A 32 -1.20 1.31 0.45
C VAL A 32 0.14 2.05 0.47
N VAL A 33 0.11 3.38 0.41
CA VAL A 33 1.32 4.22 0.34
C VAL A 33 2.17 4.05 1.60
N GLU A 34 1.56 4.12 2.78
CA GLU A 34 2.25 3.99 4.07
C GLU A 34 3.03 2.66 4.20
N PRO A 35 2.42 1.47 4.04
CA PRO A 35 3.14 0.21 4.10
C PRO A 35 4.12 0.04 2.95
N MET A 36 3.88 0.61 1.77
CA MET A 36 4.83 0.56 0.66
C MET A 36 6.13 1.31 1.00
N LEU A 37 6.01 2.49 1.61
CA LEU A 37 7.16 3.28 2.06
C LEU A 37 7.92 2.56 3.19
N VAL A 38 7.20 2.03 4.17
CA VAL A 38 7.78 1.26 5.28
C VAL A 38 8.46 -0.02 4.78
N ALA A 39 7.82 -0.75 3.86
CA ALA A 39 8.38 -1.97 3.28
C ALA A 39 9.67 -1.69 2.50
N ARG A 40 9.72 -0.57 1.76
CA ARG A 40 10.93 -0.13 1.06
C ARG A 40 12.07 0.14 2.04
N ASN A 41 11.80 0.85 3.14
CA ASN A 41 12.80 1.17 4.15
C ASN A 41 13.28 -0.08 4.93
N ARG A 42 12.38 -1.02 5.22
CA ARG A 42 12.72 -2.31 5.85
C ARG A 42 13.70 -3.12 5.00
N LYS A 43 13.50 -3.20 3.69
CA LYS A 43 14.41 -3.92 2.78
C LYS A 43 15.83 -3.36 2.83
N VAL A 44 15.98 -2.03 2.83
CA VAL A 44 17.29 -1.37 2.92
C VAL A 44 17.97 -1.64 4.26
N CYS A 45 17.22 -1.61 5.37
CA CYS A 45 17.75 -1.87 6.70
C CYS A 45 18.22 -3.33 6.87
N ILE A 46 17.41 -4.30 6.40
CA ILE A 46 17.77 -5.73 6.46
C ILE A 46 19.01 -6.02 5.60
N LEU A 47 19.12 -5.43 4.42
CA LEU A 47 20.30 -5.58 3.57
C LEU A 47 21.57 -5.04 4.23
N ARG A 48 21.47 -3.94 4.99
CA ARG A 48 22.61 -3.41 5.78
C ARG A 48 23.00 -4.35 6.90
N LEU A 49 22.05 -4.88 7.67
CA LEU A 49 22.35 -5.83 8.74
C LEU A 49 23.01 -7.11 8.22
N LYS A 50 22.52 -7.68 7.11
CA LYS A 50 23.13 -8.88 6.51
C LYS A 50 24.60 -8.66 6.13
N ARG A 51 24.96 -7.47 5.64
CA ARG A 51 26.36 -7.13 5.32
C ARG A 51 27.22 -7.05 6.58
N GLN A 52 26.71 -6.46 7.66
CA GLN A 52 27.46 -6.34 8.91
C GLN A 52 27.66 -7.70 9.60
N LEU A 53 26.64 -8.54 9.65
CA LEU A 53 26.74 -9.89 10.20
C LEU A 53 27.74 -10.76 9.41
N GLY A 54 27.79 -10.63 8.09
CA GLY A 54 28.76 -11.35 7.26
C GLY A 54 30.22 -10.90 7.46
N ILE A 55 30.46 -9.67 7.92
CA ILE A 55 31.81 -9.17 8.22
C ILE A 55 32.20 -9.53 9.66
N ALA A 56 31.29 -9.40 10.63
CA ALA A 56 31.52 -9.76 12.02
C ALA A 56 31.78 -11.27 12.20
N GLY A 57 31.10 -12.12 11.42
CA GLY A 57 31.32 -13.58 11.47
C GLY A 57 32.68 -14.04 10.96
N ARG A 58 33.39 -13.22 10.15
CA ARG A 58 34.77 -13.54 9.75
C ARG A 58 35.76 -13.28 10.87
N HIS A 59 35.57 -12.22 11.64
CA HIS A 59 36.52 -11.80 12.68
C HIS A 59 36.52 -12.70 13.94
N LEU A 60 35.50 -13.56 14.09
CA LEU A 60 35.42 -14.54 15.18
C LEU A 60 35.96 -15.92 14.79
N ALA A 61 36.32 -16.11 13.52
CA ALA A 61 36.86 -17.37 12.99
C ALA A 61 38.40 -17.35 12.84
N ASP A 62 39.02 -16.21 13.16
CA ASP A 62 40.46 -15.95 13.20
C ASP A 62 40.98 -16.12 14.64
#